data_AF-A0A351V6Z7-F1
#
_entry.id   AF-A0A351V6Z7-F1
#
_cell.length_a   1.000
_cell.length_b   1.000
_cell.length_c   1.000
_cell.angle_alpha   90.00
_cell.angle_beta   90.00
_cell.angle_gamma   90.00
#
_symmetry.space_group_name_H-M   'P 1'
#
loop_
_entity.id
_entity.type
_entity.pdbx_description
1 polymer ?
#
loop_
_entity_poly.entity_id
_entity_poly.type
_entity_poly.pdbx_seq_one_letter_code
_entity_poly.pdbx_strand_id
1 'polypeptide(L)'
;LIPYLRASQEMKTKPTQASVKELQGMGIRPDIIVCRSEYPLNQSIKDKIALFCNVPNNHVLQNLDVEYLYEAPLAMEKEHLAQVACECLHLPCPEPNLTDWSSMVEALRSPSGEITIALVGKYIQLHDAYISVV
;
A
#
# COMPACT_ATOMS: atom_id res chain seq x y z
N LEU A 1 -7.67 -4.53 -4.02
CA LEU A 1 -7.75 -3.26 -4.78
C LEU A 1 -9.14 -2.67 -4.58
N ILE A 2 -9.24 -1.39 -4.22
CA ILE A 2 -10.50 -0.64 -4.13
C ILE A 2 -10.55 0.34 -5.30
N PRO A 3 -11.15 -0.06 -6.45
CA PRO A 3 -11.21 0.82 -7.60
C PRO A 3 -12.21 1.96 -7.38
N TYR A 4 -11.85 3.13 -7.90
CA TYR A 4 -12.73 4.30 -7.98
C TYR A 4 -13.38 4.38 -9.37
N LEU A 5 -14.71 4.31 -9.42
CA LEU A 5 -15.45 4.44 -10.68
C LEU A 5 -15.78 5.90 -10.95
N ARG A 6 -15.04 6.53 -11.86
CA ARG A 6 -15.24 7.96 -12.21
C ARG A 6 -16.66 8.27 -12.70
N ALA A 7 -17.28 7.37 -13.44
CA ALA A 7 -18.64 7.55 -13.97
C ALA A 7 -19.72 7.67 -12.87
N SER A 8 -19.52 7.00 -11.72
CA SER A 8 -20.45 7.02 -10.59
C SER A 8 -19.89 7.71 -9.34
N GLN A 9 -18.66 8.22 -9.42
CA GLN A 9 -17.90 8.84 -8.32
C GLN A 9 -17.85 7.98 -7.04
N GLU A 10 -17.74 6.66 -7.19
CA GLU A 10 -17.88 5.73 -6.07
C GLU A 10 -16.69 4.76 -5.98
N MET A 11 -16.22 4.51 -4.77
CA MET A 11 -15.27 3.43 -4.47
C MET A 11 -15.99 2.08 -4.31
N LYS A 12 -15.52 1.06 -5.02
CA LYS A 12 -16.15 -0.27 -4.99
C LYS A 12 -15.36 -1.25 -4.13
N THR A 13 -16.02 -1.79 -3.09
CA THR A 13 -15.43 -2.78 -2.19
C THR A 13 -15.64 -4.24 -2.63
N LYS A 14 -16.57 -4.49 -3.56
CA LYS A 14 -16.92 -5.84 -4.03
C LYS A 14 -15.72 -6.65 -4.57
N PRO A 15 -14.78 -6.09 -5.36
CA PRO A 15 -13.62 -6.85 -5.83
C PRO A 15 -12.78 -7.41 -4.69
N THR A 16 -12.46 -6.59 -3.68
CA THR A 16 -11.73 -7.04 -2.49
C THR A 16 -12.49 -8.13 -1.72
N GLN A 17 -13.81 -7.98 -1.55
CA GLN A 17 -14.64 -9.00 -0.89
C GLN A 17 -14.60 -10.35 -1.63
N ALA A 18 -14.63 -10.33 -2.96
CA ALA A 18 -14.54 -11.54 -3.78
C ALA A 18 -13.17 -12.24 -3.62
N SER A 19 -12.07 -11.48 -3.66
CA SER A 19 -10.72 -12.02 -3.45
C SER A 19 -10.54 -12.65 -2.07
N VAL A 20 -11.06 -12.02 -1.01
CA VAL A 20 -10.98 -12.58 0.34
C VAL A 20 -11.83 -13.85 0.46
N LYS A 21 -13.02 -13.87 -0.13
CA LYS A 21 -13.87 -15.08 -0.14
C LYS A 21 -13.22 -16.25 -0.86
N GLU A 22 -12.54 -15.98 -1.97
CA GLU A 22 -11.78 -17.00 -2.71
C GLU A 22 -10.63 -17.57 -1.85
N LEU A 23 -9.86 -16.69 -1.21
CA LEU A 23 -8.78 -17.06 -0.29
C LEU A 23 -9.30 -17.95 0.87
N GLN A 24 -10.42 -17.55 1.48
CA GLN A 24 -11.08 -18.32 2.55
C GLN A 24 -11.63 -19.66 2.05
N GLY A 25 -12.13 -19.73 0.82
CA GLY A 25 -12.56 -20.97 0.17
C GLY A 25 -11.43 -21.98 -0.01
N MET A 26 -10.18 -21.51 -0.10
CA MET A 26 -8.97 -22.34 -0.11
C MET A 26 -8.47 -22.70 1.30
N GLY A 27 -9.18 -22.30 2.35
CA GLY A 27 -8.80 -22.52 3.75
C GLY A 27 -7.81 -21.49 4.32
N ILE A 28 -7.51 -20.41 3.58
CA ILE A 28 -6.60 -19.36 4.02
C ILE A 28 -7.43 -18.17 4.54
N ARG A 29 -7.26 -17.83 5.82
CA ARG A 29 -7.93 -16.67 6.42
C ARG A 29 -6.93 -15.53 6.57
N PRO A 30 -7.18 -14.34 5.98
CA PRO A 30 -6.30 -13.21 6.17
C PRO A 30 -6.50 -12.58 7.56
N ASP A 31 -5.41 -12.19 8.21
CA ASP A 31 -5.46 -11.42 9.45
C ASP A 31 -5.51 -9.90 9.17
N ILE A 32 -4.89 -9.45 8.08
CA ILE A 32 -4.78 -8.04 7.68
C ILE A 32 -5.22 -7.89 6.22
N ILE A 33 -5.95 -6.81 5.92
CA ILE A 33 -6.36 -6.47 4.56
C ILE A 33 -5.78 -5.11 4.17
N VAL A 34 -4.81 -5.12 3.26
CA VAL A 34 -4.24 -3.90 2.68
C VAL A 34 -5.02 -3.50 1.44
N CYS A 35 -5.75 -2.40 1.55
CA CYS A 35 -6.62 -1.86 0.52
C CYS A 35 -5.90 -0.82 -0.32
N ARG A 36 -5.31 -1.24 -1.45
CA ARG A 36 -4.80 -0.30 -2.45
C ARG A 36 -5.92 0.57 -3.04
N SER A 37 -5.79 1.89 -3.01
CA SER A 37 -6.77 2.84 -3.56
C SER A 37 -6.12 4.14 -4.06
N GLU A 38 -6.74 4.79 -5.05
CA GLU A 38 -6.34 6.13 -5.51
C GLU A 38 -6.83 7.24 -4.56
N TYR A 39 -7.93 6.98 -3.83
CA TYR A 39 -8.59 7.95 -2.95
C TYR A 39 -8.68 7.44 -1.51
N PRO A 40 -8.72 8.35 -0.51
CA PRO A 40 -8.91 7.98 0.89
C PRO A 40 -10.19 7.19 1.14
N LEU A 41 -10.07 6.10 1.88
CA LEU A 41 -11.16 5.26 2.36
C LEU A 41 -11.82 5.93 3.57
N ASN A 42 -13.11 6.21 3.45
CA ASN A 42 -13.88 6.64 4.60
C ASN A 42 -14.13 5.45 5.56
N GLN A 43 -14.51 5.77 6.80
CA GLN A 43 -14.75 4.76 7.83
C GLN A 43 -15.83 3.75 7.42
N SER A 44 -16.90 4.21 6.77
CA SER A 44 -17.98 3.33 6.30
C SER A 44 -17.49 2.24 5.33
N ILE A 45 -16.54 2.56 4.45
CA ILE A 45 -15.91 1.58 3.56
C ILE A 45 -15.06 0.59 4.35
N LYS A 46 -14.23 1.07 5.29
CA LYS A 46 -13.42 0.20 6.17
C LYS A 46 -14.31 -0.76 6.97
N ASP A 47 -15.39 -0.25 7.60
CA ASP A 47 -16.38 -1.03 8.34
C ASP A 47 -17.02 -2.13 7.47
N LYS A 48 -17.40 -1.77 6.25
CA LYS A 48 -18.00 -2.69 5.30
C LYS A 48 -17.04 -3.83 4.95
N ILE A 49 -15.77 -3.50 4.68
CA ILE A 49 -14.75 -4.51 4.37
C ILE A 49 -14.52 -5.41 5.58
N ALA A 50 -14.34 -4.83 6.77
CA ALA A 50 -14.14 -5.56 8.02
C ALA A 50 -15.27 -6.58 8.27
N LEU A 51 -16.53 -6.13 8.16
CA LEU A 51 -17.71 -6.96 8.35
C LEU A 51 -17.78 -8.11 7.34
N PHE A 52 -17.64 -7.82 6.03
CA PHE A 52 -17.79 -8.84 4.99
C PHE A 52 -16.59 -9.78 4.88
N CYS A 53 -15.41 -9.36 5.33
CA CYS A 53 -14.19 -10.17 5.28
C CYS A 53 -13.88 -10.86 6.62
N ASN A 54 -14.65 -10.55 7.68
CA ASN A 54 -14.49 -11.09 9.03
C ASN A 54 -13.10 -10.81 9.62
N VAL A 55 -12.66 -9.56 9.55
CA VAL A 55 -11.43 -9.06 10.19
C VAL A 55 -11.75 -7.86 11.08
N PRO A 56 -10.95 -7.60 12.13
CA PRO A 56 -11.09 -6.38 12.93
C PRO A 56 -10.99 -5.12 12.08
N ASN A 57 -11.66 -4.04 12.50
CA ASN A 57 -11.69 -2.80 11.73
C ASN A 57 -10.29 -2.18 11.56
N ASN A 58 -9.52 -2.17 12.64
CA ASN A 58 -8.13 -1.73 12.68
C ASN A 58 -7.18 -2.60 11.83
N HIS A 59 -7.63 -3.74 11.30
CA HIS A 59 -6.86 -4.58 10.38
C HIS A 59 -7.17 -4.29 8.90
N VAL A 60 -8.10 -3.36 8.61
CA VAL A 60 -8.39 -2.88 7.26
C VAL A 60 -7.59 -1.60 7.01
N LEU A 61 -6.43 -1.78 6.39
CA LEU A 61 -5.43 -0.73 6.21
C LEU A 61 -5.56 -0.12 4.83
N GLN A 62 -5.45 1.19 4.74
CA GLN A 62 -5.45 1.88 3.44
C GLN A 62 -4.03 1.90 2.87
N ASN A 63 -3.92 1.73 1.55
CA ASN A 63 -2.66 1.93 0.84
C ASN A 63 -2.89 2.86 -0.36
N LEU A 64 -2.71 4.16 -0.11
CA LEU A 64 -2.83 5.18 -1.15
C LEU A 64 -1.67 5.10 -2.11
N ASP A 65 -1.92 5.46 -3.37
CA ASP A 65 -0.83 5.69 -4.29
C ASP A 65 0.06 6.84 -3.76
N VAL A 66 1.36 6.56 -3.72
CA VAL A 66 2.41 7.49 -3.30
C VAL A 66 3.16 7.99 -4.52
N GLU A 67 3.74 9.19 -4.40
CA GLU A 67 4.45 9.82 -5.51
C GLU A 67 5.79 9.10 -5.78
N TYR A 68 6.49 8.73 -4.72
CA TYR A 68 7.77 8.02 -4.77
C TYR A 68 7.64 6.65 -4.12
N LEU A 69 8.21 5.61 -4.73
CA LEU A 69 8.18 4.24 -4.20
C LEU A 69 8.62 4.17 -2.73
N TYR A 70 9.68 4.90 -2.37
CA TYR A 70 10.26 4.89 -1.02
C TYR A 70 9.41 5.59 0.03
N GLU A 71 8.32 6.27 -0.36
CA GLU A 71 7.34 6.80 0.59
C GLU A 71 6.42 5.70 1.14
N ALA A 72 6.27 4.57 0.43
CA ALA A 72 5.35 3.51 0.81
C ALA A 72 5.57 2.99 2.25
N PRO A 73 6.80 2.73 2.74
CA PRO A 73 7.01 2.35 4.15
C PRO A 73 6.51 3.40 5.15
N LEU A 74 6.73 4.69 4.88
CA LEU A 74 6.26 5.78 5.74
C LEU A 74 4.73 5.88 5.75
N ALA A 75 4.10 5.67 4.59
CA ALA A 75 2.64 5.64 4.47
C ALA A 75 2.04 4.43 5.22
N MET A 76 2.67 3.26 5.13
CA MET A 76 2.24 2.05 5.85
C MET A 76 2.43 2.14 7.35
N GLU A 77 3.50 2.81 7.81
CA GLU A 77 3.68 3.09 9.24
C GLU A 77 2.59 4.00 9.77
N LYS A 78 2.22 5.05 9.02
CA LYS A 78 1.09 5.95 9.37
C LYS A 78 -0.26 5.22 9.41
N GLU A 79 -0.41 4.15 8.65
CA GLU A 79 -1.59 3.27 8.68
C GLU A 79 -1.43 2.10 9.67
N HIS A 80 -0.42 2.13 10.55
CA HIS A 80 -0.21 1.17 11.63
C HIS A 80 0.01 -0.28 11.17
N LEU A 81 0.52 -0.50 9.95
CA LEU A 81 0.74 -1.86 9.43
C LEU A 81 1.70 -2.68 10.32
N ALA A 82 2.83 -2.09 10.73
CA ALA A 82 3.81 -2.77 11.57
C ALA A 82 3.20 -3.16 12.92
N GLN A 83 2.46 -2.24 13.55
CA GLN A 83 1.77 -2.48 14.81
C GLN A 83 0.79 -3.65 14.70
N VAL A 84 -0.12 -3.63 13.72
CA VAL A 84 -1.13 -4.68 13.54
C VAL A 84 -0.47 -6.02 13.23
N ALA A 85 0.60 -6.03 12.43
CA ALA A 85 1.35 -7.26 12.14
C ALA A 85 2.01 -7.84 13.40
N CYS A 86 2.66 -7.00 14.21
CA CYS A 86 3.25 -7.42 15.48
C CYS A 86 2.21 -7.92 16.47
N GLU A 87 1.04 -7.28 16.57
CA GLU A 87 -0.09 -7.73 17.38
C GLU A 87 -0.57 -9.12 16.95
N CYS A 88 -0.77 -9.35 15.65
CA CYS A 88 -1.18 -10.65 15.11
C CYS A 88 -0.16 -11.76 15.42
N LEU A 89 1.14 -11.43 15.37
CA LEU A 89 2.24 -12.36 15.60
C LEU A 89 2.66 -12.47 17.07
N HIS A 90 2.05 -11.71 17.98
CA HIS A 90 2.42 -11.62 19.40
C HIS A 90 3.89 -11.20 19.60
N LEU A 91 4.37 -10.24 18.80
CA LEU A 91 5.71 -9.69 18.85
C LEU A 91 5.73 -8.30 19.51
N PRO A 92 6.83 -7.92 20.19
CA PRO A 92 7.01 -6.55 20.64
C PRO A 92 7.13 -5.61 19.43
N CYS A 93 6.45 -4.47 19.50
CA CYS A 93 6.49 -3.44 18.45
C CYS A 93 7.03 -2.13 19.04
N PRO A 94 8.36 -1.98 19.17
CA PRO A 94 8.94 -0.70 19.54
C PRO A 94 8.74 0.33 18.42
N GLU A 95 8.65 1.60 18.79
CA GLU A 95 8.63 2.70 17.81
C GLU A 95 9.87 2.65 16.90
N PRO A 96 9.70 2.58 15.57
CA PRO A 96 10.82 2.49 14.66
C PRO A 96 11.52 3.85 14.52
N ASN A 97 12.84 3.84 14.46
CA ASN A 97 13.59 5.03 14.02
C ASN A 97 13.54 5.11 12.49
N LEU A 98 12.76 6.05 11.97
CA LEU A 98 12.58 6.29 10.53
C LEU A 98 13.29 7.56 10.03
N THR A 99 14.23 8.12 10.81
CA THR A 99 14.90 9.39 10.47
C THR A 99 15.60 9.30 9.11
N ASP A 100 16.46 8.30 8.90
CA ASP A 100 17.23 8.16 7.65
C ASP A 100 16.29 7.97 6.44
N TRP A 101 15.23 7.20 6.62
CA TRP A 101 14.25 6.94 5.56
C TRP A 101 13.46 8.20 5.20
N SER A 102 13.06 8.97 6.21
CA SER A 102 12.36 10.24 6.03
C SER A 102 13.25 11.26 5.32
N SER A 103 14.52 11.35 5.70
CA SER A 103 15.51 12.22 5.03
C SER A 103 15.75 11.83 3.58
N MET A 104 15.79 10.53 3.27
CA MET A 104 15.89 10.06 1.88
C MET A 104 14.68 10.47 1.04
N VAL A 105 13.45 10.30 1.56
CA VAL A 105 12.23 10.72 0.85
C VAL A 105 12.19 12.23 0.68
N GLU A 106 12.63 13.00 1.66
CA GLU A 106 12.70 14.46 1.58
C GLU A 106 13.71 14.93 0.51
N ALA A 107 14.88 14.28 0.42
CA ALA A 107 15.85 14.54 -0.62
C ALA A 107 15.31 14.25 -2.03
N LEU A 108 14.53 13.16 -2.18
CA LEU A 108 13.86 12.83 -3.45
C LEU A 108 12.82 13.88 -3.85
N ARG A 109 12.12 14.48 -2.88
CA ARG A 109 11.12 15.54 -3.12
C ARG A 109 11.74 16.90 -3.46
N SER A 110 13.01 17.11 -3.11
CA SER A 110 13.67 18.42 -3.23
C SER A 110 15.01 18.32 -3.99
N PRO A 111 15.00 17.93 -5.29
CA PRO A 111 16.21 17.86 -6.08
C PRO A 111 16.83 19.25 -6.26
N SER A 112 18.17 19.32 -6.22
CA SER A 112 18.91 20.58 -6.41
C SER A 112 19.02 21.02 -7.87
N GLY A 113 18.68 20.13 -8.82
CA GLY A 113 18.71 20.37 -10.24
C GLY A 113 18.39 19.11 -11.04
N GLU A 114 18.44 19.22 -12.37
CA GLU A 114 18.16 18.13 -13.30
C GLU A 114 19.39 17.82 -14.14
N ILE A 115 19.68 16.54 -14.36
CA ILE A 115 20.74 16.08 -15.26
C ILE A 115 20.19 15.01 -16.19
N THR A 116 20.73 14.94 -17.41
CA THR A 116 20.36 13.91 -18.39
C THR A 116 21.40 12.81 -18.43
N ILE A 117 20.98 11.56 -18.22
CA ILE A 117 21.83 10.36 -18.32
C ILE A 117 21.27 9.47 -19.44
N ALA A 118 22.12 9.12 -20.42
CA ALA A 118 21.73 8.22 -21.50
C ALA A 118 22.02 6.76 -21.11
N LEU A 119 21.02 5.88 -21.22
CA LEU A 119 21.14 4.44 -21.00
C LEU A 119 21.07 3.71 -22.34
N VAL A 120 22.15 2.99 -22.70
CA VAL A 120 22.22 2.19 -23.93
C VAL A 120 21.82 0.75 -23.60
N GLY A 121 20.55 0.41 -23.85
CA GLY A 121 19.98 -0.91 -23.61
C GLY A 121 19.65 -1.69 -24.88
N LYS A 122 19.55 -3.02 -24.76
CA LYS A 122 19.09 -3.92 -25.83
C LYS A 122 17.56 -3.90 -25.98
N TYR A 123 16.84 -3.76 -24.86
CA TYR A 123 15.37 -3.76 -24.82
C TYR A 123 14.84 -2.55 -24.04
N ILE A 124 15.01 -1.35 -24.58
CA ILE A 124 14.65 -0.08 -23.91
C ILE A 124 13.13 0.15 -23.75
N GLN A 125 12.29 -0.60 -24.48
CA GLN A 125 10.83 -0.47 -24.39
C GLN A 125 10.24 -1.19 -23.17
N LEU A 126 11.01 -2.08 -22.53
CA LEU A 126 10.60 -2.77 -21.32
C LEU A 126 11.32 -2.14 -20.13
N HIS A 127 10.64 -1.22 -19.44
CA HIS A 127 11.24 -0.50 -18.30
C HIS A 127 11.74 -1.47 -17.21
N ASP A 128 11.01 -2.57 -17.00
CA ASP A 128 11.35 -3.64 -16.05
C ASP A 128 12.70 -4.33 -16.35
N ALA A 129 13.18 -4.31 -17.60
CA ALA A 129 14.47 -4.91 -17.96
C ALA A 129 15.67 -4.21 -17.30
N TYR A 130 15.46 -2.97 -16.82
CA TYR A 130 16.51 -2.12 -16.26
C TYR A 130 16.12 -1.52 -14.90
N ILE A 131 15.13 -2.07 -14.20
CA ILE A 131 14.59 -1.49 -12.95
C ILE A 131 15.62 -1.36 -11.81
N SER A 132 16.69 -2.16 -11.82
CA SER A 132 17.79 -2.02 -10.84
C SER A 132 18.89 -1.05 -11.29
N VAL A 133 18.83 -0.59 -12.53
CA VAL A 133 19.75 0.39 -13.12
C VAL A 133 19.12 1.79 -13.14
N VAL A 134 17.79 1.86 -13.27
CA VAL A 134 16.97 3.09 -13.29
C VAL A 134 16.45 3.41 -11.88
#